data_AF-A0AAW5KH52-F1
#
_entry.id   AF-A0AAW5KH52-F1
#
_cell.length_a   1.000
_cell.length_b   1.000
_cell.length_c   1.000
_cell.angle_alpha   90.00
_cell.angle_beta   90.00
_cell.angle_gamma   90.00
#
_symmetry.space_group_name_H-M   'P 1'
#
loop_
_entity.id
_entity.type
_entity.pdbx_description
1 polymer ?
#
loop_
_entity_poly.entity_id
_entity_poly.type
_entity_poly.pdbx_seq_one_letter_code
_entity_poly.pdbx_strand_id
1 'polypeptide(L)'
;RDLGLPCQLLVEDTRAVYGALCAAFNGYPADRLKMIAVTGTNGKTTVTTLIKQVLEYTGAKVGLIGTIQTEIGEVKLPAKFTTPEPDDLHGLLANMCRAGCEYAVMEASSQ
;
A
#
# COMPACT_ATOMS: atom_id res chain seq x y z
N ARG A 1 -22.16 16.47 -3.32
CA ARG A 1 -22.92 17.71 -3.59
C ARG A 1 -22.16 18.53 -4.61
N ASP A 2 -22.84 19.08 -5.60
CA ASP A 2 -22.23 20.03 -6.54
C ASP A 2 -21.81 21.30 -5.80
N LEU A 3 -20.57 21.74 -6.03
CA LEU A 3 -19.95 22.93 -5.46
C LEU A 3 -19.67 23.99 -6.53
N GLY A 4 -19.96 23.71 -7.82
CA GLY A 4 -19.72 24.62 -8.93
C GLY A 4 -18.23 24.81 -9.28
N LEU A 5 -17.37 23.87 -8.88
CA LEU A 5 -15.93 23.96 -9.18
C LEU A 5 -15.64 23.45 -10.61
N PRO A 6 -14.73 24.11 -11.37
CA PRO A 6 -14.52 23.84 -12.79
C PRO A 6 -14.00 22.43 -13.12
N CYS A 7 -13.41 21.72 -12.15
CA CYS A 7 -12.92 20.35 -12.30
C CYS A 7 -13.54 19.39 -11.28
N GLN A 8 -14.77 19.65 -10.85
CA GLN A 8 -15.44 18.78 -9.90
C GLN A 8 -15.85 17.45 -10.56
N LEU A 9 -15.45 16.34 -9.94
CA LEU A 9 -15.97 15.02 -10.27
C LEU A 9 -17.18 14.73 -9.38
N LEU A 10 -18.34 14.56 -10.00
CA LEU A 10 -19.57 14.13 -9.33
C LEU A 10 -19.70 12.62 -9.46
N VAL A 11 -19.79 11.95 -8.32
CA VAL A 11 -19.96 10.50 -8.20
C VAL A 11 -21.03 10.20 -7.17
N GLU A 12 -21.61 9.00 -7.22
CA GLU A 12 -22.61 8.55 -6.25
C GLU A 12 -22.01 8.38 -4.86
N ASP A 13 -20.83 7.76 -4.76
CA ASP A 13 -20.10 7.55 -3.51
C ASP A 13 -18.61 7.89 -3.68
N THR A 14 -18.18 8.99 -3.05
CA THR A 14 -16.79 9.43 -3.05
C THR A 14 -15.85 8.38 -2.44
N ARG A 15 -16.27 7.70 -1.37
CA ARG A 15 -15.44 6.71 -0.68
C ARG A 15 -15.18 5.49 -1.56
N ALA A 16 -16.19 5.05 -2.31
CA ALA A 16 -16.07 3.92 -3.23
C ALA A 16 -15.09 4.22 -4.38
N VAL A 17 -15.06 5.44 -4.91
CA VAL A 17 -14.20 5.79 -6.05
C VAL A 17 -12.80 6.27 -5.65
N TYR A 18 -12.61 6.72 -4.41
CA TYR A 18 -11.37 7.37 -3.97
C TYR A 18 -10.14 6.49 -4.21
N GLY A 19 -10.21 5.21 -3.84
CA GLY A 19 -9.10 4.28 -4.06
C GLY A 19 -8.75 4.09 -5.53
N ALA A 20 -9.74 3.96 -6.40
CA ALA A 20 -9.51 3.82 -7.84
C ALA A 20 -8.86 5.09 -8.45
N LEU A 21 -9.26 6.27 -7.98
CA LEU A 21 -8.65 7.54 -8.39
C LEU A 21 -7.19 7.64 -7.93
N CYS A 22 -6.89 7.27 -6.68
CA CYS A 22 -5.53 7.25 -6.15
C CYS A 22 -4.64 6.24 -6.90
N ALA A 23 -5.20 5.07 -7.27
CA ALA A 23 -4.51 4.09 -8.10
C ALA A 23 -4.16 4.66 -9.47
N ALA A 24 -5.14 5.26 -10.17
CA ALA A 24 -4.96 5.86 -11.48
C ALA A 24 -3.95 7.03 -11.44
N PHE A 25 -4.04 7.89 -10.43
CA PHE A 25 -3.14 9.02 -10.23
C PHE A 25 -1.67 8.57 -10.08
N ASN A 26 -1.45 7.43 -9.43
CA ASN A 26 -0.12 6.84 -9.26
C ASN A 26 0.28 5.88 -10.41
N GLY A 27 -0.52 5.77 -11.45
CA GLY A 27 -0.26 4.91 -12.61
C GLY A 27 -0.31 3.42 -12.28
N TYR A 28 -1.32 3.01 -11.51
CA TYR A 28 -1.62 1.62 -11.13
C TYR A 28 -0.42 0.84 -10.60
N PRO A 29 0.23 1.31 -9.51
CA PRO A 29 1.47 0.72 -9.04
C PRO A 29 1.31 -0.72 -8.53
N ALA A 30 0.13 -1.10 -8.04
CA ALA A 30 -0.16 -2.45 -7.57
C ALA A 30 -0.01 -3.49 -8.69
N ASP A 31 -0.28 -3.14 -9.96
CA ASP A 31 -0.19 -4.06 -11.10
C ASP A 31 1.26 -4.43 -11.46
N ARG A 32 2.23 -3.66 -10.95
CA ARG A 32 3.67 -3.90 -11.14
C ARG A 32 4.32 -4.61 -9.96
N LEU A 33 3.55 -4.94 -8.92
CA LEU A 33 4.02 -5.56 -7.68
C LEU A 33 3.27 -6.87 -7.44
N LYS A 34 3.96 -7.87 -6.91
CA LYS A 34 3.31 -9.06 -6.34
C LYS A 34 2.78 -8.69 -4.95
N MET A 35 1.48 -8.45 -4.86
CA MET A 35 0.80 -8.02 -3.65
C MET A 35 0.52 -9.21 -2.71
N ILE A 36 0.92 -9.09 -1.44
CA ILE A 36 0.61 -10.06 -0.39
C ILE A 36 0.03 -9.30 0.80
N ALA A 37 -1.24 -9.54 1.11
CA ALA A 37 -1.91 -8.92 2.26
C ALA A 37 -2.18 -9.97 3.35
N VAL A 38 -1.87 -9.62 4.59
CA VAL A 38 -2.14 -10.46 5.76
C VAL A 38 -3.16 -9.76 6.65
N THR A 39 -4.30 -10.40 6.83
CA THR A 39 -5.37 -9.94 7.72
C THR A 39 -5.56 -10.90 8.91
N GLY A 40 -6.34 -10.49 9.90
CA GLY A 40 -6.65 -11.28 11.09
C GLY A 40 -6.47 -10.52 12.39
N THR A 41 -7.04 -11.07 13.47
CA THR A 41 -7.03 -10.43 14.80
C THR A 41 -5.62 -10.30 15.37
N ASN A 42 -4.80 -11.35 15.23
CA ASN A 42 -3.45 -11.42 15.80
C ASN A 42 -2.44 -11.94 14.77
N GLY A 43 -1.15 -11.62 14.98
CA GLY A 43 -0.04 -12.21 14.23
C GLY A 43 0.26 -11.59 12.86
N LYS A 44 -0.49 -10.58 12.40
CA LYS A 44 -0.25 -9.89 11.11
C LYS A 44 1.19 -9.40 10.97
N THR A 45 1.69 -8.65 11.94
CA THR A 45 3.06 -8.13 11.93
C THR A 45 4.11 -9.25 11.88
N THR A 46 3.95 -10.30 12.70
CA THR A 46 4.87 -11.44 12.68
C THR A 46 4.87 -12.15 11.33
N VAL A 47 3.70 -12.46 10.78
CA VAL A 47 3.56 -13.18 9.52
C VAL A 47 4.07 -12.34 8.34
N THR A 48 3.72 -11.06 8.26
CA THR A 48 4.24 -10.16 7.21
C THR A 48 5.76 -10.02 7.26
N THR A 49 6.34 -9.96 8.47
CA THR A 49 7.79 -9.91 8.67
C THR A 49 8.46 -11.21 8.19
N LEU A 50 7.90 -12.37 8.54
CA LEU A 50 8.43 -13.68 8.10
C LEU A 50 8.33 -13.83 6.57
N ILE A 51 7.21 -13.44 5.96
CA ILE A 51 7.04 -13.47 4.50
C ILE A 51 8.10 -12.58 3.83
N LYS A 52 8.30 -11.35 4.32
CA LYS A 52 9.34 -10.45 3.82
C LYS A 52 10.71 -11.10 3.86
N GLN A 53 11.12 -11.63 5.02
CA GLN A 53 12.44 -12.23 5.19
C GLN A 53 12.67 -13.44 4.29
N VAL A 54 11.66 -14.31 4.13
CA VAL A 54 11.75 -15.47 3.24
C VAL A 54 11.91 -15.03 1.78
N LEU A 55 11.18 -14.00 1.33
CA LEU A 55 11.29 -13.46 -0.02
C LEU A 55 12.63 -12.74 -0.24
N GLU A 56 13.11 -11.97 0.74
CA GLU A 56 14.44 -11.34 0.67
C GLU A 56 15.55 -12.40 0.60
N TYR A 57 15.38 -13.55 1.27
CA TYR A 57 16.32 -14.67 1.20
C TYR A 57 16.44 -15.29 -0.21
N THR A 58 15.42 -15.14 -1.06
CA THR A 58 15.51 -15.58 -2.47
C THR A 58 16.17 -14.55 -3.39
N GLY A 59 16.59 -13.41 -2.83
CA GLY A 59 17.18 -12.29 -3.57
C GLY A 59 16.17 -11.28 -4.11
N ALA A 60 14.87 -11.48 -3.84
CA ALA A 60 13.84 -10.53 -4.26
C ALA A 60 13.89 -9.26 -3.41
N LYS A 61 13.62 -8.10 -4.03
CA LYS A 61 13.47 -6.83 -3.30
C LYS A 61 12.02 -6.66 -2.85
N VAL A 62 11.80 -6.44 -1.55
CA VAL A 62 10.47 -6.49 -0.94
C VAL A 62 10.16 -5.20 -0.21
N GLY A 63 8.97 -4.64 -0.45
CA GLY A 63 8.40 -3.59 0.39
C GLY A 63 7.51 -4.16 1.48
N LEU A 64 7.46 -3.51 2.64
CA LEU A 64 6.60 -3.87 3.76
C LEU A 64 5.77 -2.66 4.19
N ILE A 65 4.45 -2.82 4.32
CA ILE A 65 3.55 -1.83 4.92
C ILE A 65 2.95 -2.45 6.18
N GLY A 66 3.34 -1.97 7.35
CA GLY A 66 2.87 -2.56 8.61
C GLY A 66 2.62 -1.53 9.71
N THR A 67 2.18 -2.03 10.86
CA THR A 67 1.81 -1.21 12.02
C THR A 67 3.00 -0.44 12.61
N ILE A 68 4.19 -1.01 12.55
CA ILE A 68 5.40 -0.46 13.16
C ILE A 68 6.09 0.54 12.22
N GLN A 69 6.29 0.14 10.97
CA GLN A 69 7.00 0.92 9.97
C GLN A 69 6.58 0.50 8.56
N THR A 70 6.87 1.39 7.61
CA THR A 70 6.87 1.06 6.19
C THR A 70 8.31 0.94 5.71
N GLU A 71 8.64 -0.16 5.04
CA GLU A 71 9.96 -0.41 4.46
C GLU A 71 9.85 -0.40 2.93
N ILE A 72 10.70 0.40 2.28
CA ILE A 72 10.78 0.54 0.82
C ILE A 72 12.22 0.23 0.40
N GLY A 73 12.50 -1.05 0.16
CA GLY A 73 13.87 -1.53 0.03
C GLY A 73 14.64 -1.23 1.33
N GLU A 74 15.71 -0.44 1.23
CA GLU A 74 16.56 -0.07 2.38
C GLU A 74 15.99 1.09 3.21
N VAL A 75 14.99 1.81 2.70
CA VAL A 75 14.43 2.98 3.39
C VAL A 75 13.35 2.56 4.36
N LYS A 76 13.44 3.04 5.62
CA LYS A 76 12.43 2.82 6.66
C LYS A 76 11.73 4.13 6.98
N LEU A 77 10.41 4.13 6.90
CA LEU A 77 9.55 5.26 7.21
C LEU A 77 8.67 4.91 8.42
N PRO A 78 8.46 5.83 9.38
CA PRO A 78 7.53 5.60 10.48
C PRO A 78 6.12 5.39 9.92
N ALA A 79 5.43 4.34 10.39
CA ALA A 79 4.05 4.09 9.99
C ALA A 79 3.11 5.08 10.67
N LYS A 80 2.16 5.65 9.90
CA LYS A 80 1.08 6.48 10.45
C LYS A 80 -0.13 5.65 10.88
N PHE A 81 -0.44 4.59 10.15
CA PHE A 81 -1.56 3.68 10.40
C PHE A 81 -1.18 2.23 10.04
N THR A 82 -1.83 1.24 10.65
CA THR A 82 -1.67 -0.19 10.30
C THR A 82 -2.05 -0.48 8.84
N THR A 83 -3.03 0.25 8.32
CA THR A 83 -3.44 0.23 6.91
C THR A 83 -3.55 1.70 6.46
N PRO A 84 -2.72 2.17 5.51
CA PRO A 84 -2.76 3.56 5.07
C PRO A 84 -4.06 3.91 4.34
N GLU A 85 -4.44 5.18 4.35
CA GLU A 85 -5.49 5.71 3.47
C GLU A 85 -5.12 5.50 1.99
N PRO A 86 -6.10 5.42 1.07
CA PRO A 86 -5.82 5.06 -0.31
C PRO A 86 -4.78 5.92 -1.03
N ASP A 87 -4.72 7.23 -0.77
CA ASP A 87 -3.70 8.11 -1.34
C ASP A 87 -2.28 7.75 -0.89
N ASP A 88 -2.10 7.53 0.41
CA ASP A 88 -0.82 7.15 0.98
C ASP A 88 -0.43 5.74 0.52
N LEU A 89 -1.36 4.78 0.55
CA LEU A 89 -1.13 3.42 0.08
C LEU A 89 -0.62 3.40 -1.37
N HIS A 90 -1.33 4.05 -2.29
CA HIS A 90 -0.92 4.07 -3.70
C HIS A 90 0.38 4.85 -3.92
N GLY A 91 0.65 5.91 -3.15
CA GLY A 91 1.93 6.61 -3.16
C GLY A 91 3.10 5.73 -2.70
N LEU A 92 2.92 4.97 -1.61
CA LEU A 92 3.90 4.02 -1.08
C LEU A 92 4.19 2.91 -2.08
N LEU A 93 3.16 2.32 -2.70
CA LEU A 93 3.33 1.30 -3.74
C LEU A 93 4.08 1.85 -4.98
N ALA A 94 3.80 3.10 -5.38
CA ALA A 94 4.54 3.74 -6.46
C ALA A 94 6.02 3.93 -6.11
N ASN A 95 6.32 4.28 -4.86
CA ASN A 95 7.70 4.38 -4.36
C ASN A 95 8.40 3.03 -4.30
N MET A 96 7.69 1.95 -3.93
CA MET A 96 8.20 0.57 -4.01
C MET A 96 8.53 0.18 -5.45
N CYS A 97 7.67 0.51 -6.42
CA CYS A 97 7.98 0.30 -7.84
C CYS A 97 9.27 1.04 -8.26
N ARG A 98 9.39 2.33 -7.88
CA ARG A 98 10.58 3.15 -8.20
C ARG A 98 11.86 2.61 -7.54
N ALA A 99 11.73 2.04 -6.34
CA ALA A 99 12.83 1.40 -5.65
C ALA A 99 13.21 0.04 -6.26
N GLY A 100 12.44 -0.49 -7.21
CA GLY A 100 12.68 -1.79 -7.84
C GLY A 100 12.24 -2.97 -6.96
N CYS A 101 11.30 -2.76 -6.03
CA CYS A 101 10.68 -3.87 -5.33
C CYS A 101 9.87 -4.73 -6.30
N GLU A 102 9.93 -6.04 -6.13
CA GLU A 102 9.11 -7.02 -6.86
C GLU A 102 7.84 -7.39 -6.08
N TYR A 103 7.91 -7.32 -4.75
CA TYR A 103 6.83 -7.68 -3.83
C TYR A 103 6.45 -6.51 -2.94
N ALA A 104 5.17 -6.42 -2.60
CA ALA A 104 4.68 -5.58 -1.52
C ALA A 104 3.88 -6.45 -0.55
N VAL A 105 4.43 -6.60 0.66
CA VAL A 105 3.79 -7.32 1.77
C VAL A 105 3.12 -6.29 2.65
N MET A 106 1.85 -6.48 3.01
CA MET A 106 1.13 -5.52 3.83
C MET A 106 0.27 -6.16 4.91
N GLU A 107 0.16 -5.47 6.05
CA GLU A 107 -0.87 -5.73 7.04
C GLU A 107 -2.20 -5.11 6.58
N ALA A 108 -3.27 -5.90 6.55
CA ALA A 108 -4.63 -5.45 6.22
C ALA A 108 -5.52 -5.56 7.46
N SER A 109 -5.80 -4.42 8.09
CA SER A 109 -6.75 -4.33 9.20
C SER A 109 -8.18 -4.36 8.68
N SER A 110 -9.09 -4.95 9.45
CA SER A 110 -10.53 -5.00 9.16
C SER A 110 -11.29 -3.78 9.68
N GLN A 111 -10.60 -2.67 9.97
CA GLN A 111 -11.22 -1.41 10.41
C GLN A 111 -11.78 -0.63 9.23
#